data_AF-L1JQ32-F1
#
_entry.id   AF-L1JQ32-F1
#
_cell.length_a   1.000
_cell.length_b   1.000
_cell.length_c   1.000
_cell.angle_alpha   90.00
_cell.angle_beta   90.00
_cell.angle_gamma   90.00
#
_symmetry.space_group_name_H-M   'P 1'
#
loop_
_entity.id
_entity.type
_entity.pdbx_description
1 polymer ?
#
loop_
_entity_poly.entity_id
_entity_poly.type
_entity_poly.pdbx_seq_one_letter_code
_entity_poly.pdbx_strand_id
1 'polypeptide(L)'
;MQFKGDGEQRMVEIIKCVMQYNDGAIFEWGKKEKTLKEAQEALNGHPVFAGQLKLNTLKDKWRKIEKQAEEIANGGEEKWVKLWQNGGGELSEMHQLMLDLAGRMKAMKDRKEREKRDAQDEENDARERLQGAMETTAKRCGYNIAAQTEQCLTPSPEPVDPSSEEDNSVQKTRKKNEQGGSYGRGTSCGLQKRAKQDPALYPNGKGPNRKSGSPSSDHVAGVLSQQDRLCDLLESSQANDRAVMEQFGKAQVLKAEADIIKAQAERIKAEATRSQRAADAMNAFLALHDRGVNIPDYLVKMLKGND
;
A
#
# COMPACT_ATOMS: atom_id res chain seq x y z
N MET A 1 -37.19 31.10 31.53
CA MET A 1 -35.74 31.36 31.46
C MET A 1 -35.23 30.95 30.08
N GLN A 2 -34.00 31.32 29.68
CA GLN A 2 -33.58 31.30 28.27
C GLN A 2 -32.98 29.95 27.84
N PHE A 3 -33.58 29.32 26.83
CA PHE A 3 -33.07 28.11 26.16
C PHE A 3 -31.86 28.41 25.25
N LYS A 4 -30.72 28.82 25.83
CA LYS A 4 -29.44 28.95 25.09
C LYS A 4 -28.48 27.76 25.30
N GLY A 5 -28.58 27.03 26.41
CA GLY A 5 -27.68 25.89 26.72
C GLY A 5 -28.01 24.60 25.97
N ASP A 6 -29.27 24.18 25.95
CA ASP A 6 -29.72 22.88 25.42
C ASP A 6 -29.22 22.56 24.00
N GLY A 7 -29.11 23.58 23.14
CA GLY A 7 -28.68 23.42 21.76
C GLY A 7 -27.23 22.95 21.65
N GLU A 8 -26.33 23.63 22.35
CA GLU A 8 -24.89 23.33 22.36
C GLU A 8 -24.59 22.06 23.15
N GLN A 9 -25.21 21.87 24.32
CA GLN A 9 -25.02 20.66 25.12
C GLN A 9 -25.52 19.40 24.39
N ARG A 10 -26.61 19.51 23.60
CA ARG A 10 -27.04 18.44 22.67
C ARG A 10 -26.08 18.17 21.52
N MET A 11 -25.20 19.12 21.15
CA MET A 11 -24.17 18.89 20.14
C MET A 11 -22.93 18.25 20.78
N VAL A 12 -22.49 18.76 21.95
CA VAL A 12 -21.42 18.18 22.77
C VAL A 12 -21.65 16.69 23.04
N GLU A 13 -22.83 16.30 23.54
CA GLU A 13 -23.09 14.89 23.84
C GLU A 13 -23.20 14.01 22.59
N ILE A 14 -23.66 14.54 21.45
CA ILE A 14 -23.60 13.84 20.15
C ILE A 14 -22.13 13.58 19.77
N ILE A 15 -21.27 14.58 19.90
CA ILE A 15 -19.85 14.47 19.53
C ILE A 15 -19.16 13.46 20.46
N LYS A 16 -19.33 13.59 21.78
CA LYS A 16 -18.80 12.64 22.79
C LYS A 16 -19.23 11.20 22.51
N CYS A 17 -20.51 10.96 22.26
CA CYS A 17 -21.04 9.61 22.01
C CYS A 17 -20.45 9.01 20.72
N VAL A 18 -20.46 9.74 19.61
CA VAL A 18 -19.93 9.22 18.34
C VAL A 18 -18.40 9.04 18.39
N MET A 19 -17.66 9.88 19.13
CA MET A 19 -16.19 9.76 19.27
C MET A 19 -15.70 8.62 20.20
N GLN A 20 -16.61 7.89 20.86
CA GLN A 20 -16.28 6.63 21.57
C GLN A 20 -16.04 5.47 20.61
N TYR A 21 -16.58 5.53 19.39
CA TYR A 21 -16.35 4.55 18.34
C TYR A 21 -14.97 4.77 17.69
N ASN A 22 -14.48 3.77 16.95
CA ASN A 22 -13.21 3.92 16.23
C ASN A 22 -13.39 4.74 14.94
N ASP A 23 -12.31 5.39 14.49
CA ASP A 23 -12.37 6.35 13.37
C ASP A 23 -12.86 5.70 12.06
N GLY A 24 -12.57 4.41 11.86
CA GLY A 24 -13.12 3.63 10.75
C GLY A 24 -14.66 3.49 10.81
N ALA A 25 -15.21 3.23 11.99
CA ALA A 25 -16.65 3.15 12.19
C ALA A 25 -17.35 4.51 12.01
N ILE A 26 -16.70 5.60 12.41
CA ILE A 26 -17.22 6.97 12.32
C ILE A 26 -17.19 7.51 10.88
N PHE A 27 -16.07 7.34 10.17
CA PHE A 27 -15.83 8.01 8.89
C PHE A 27 -16.04 7.12 7.66
N GLU A 28 -16.00 5.78 7.77
CA GLU A 28 -16.16 4.91 6.59
C GLU A 28 -17.63 4.66 6.26
N TRP A 29 -17.99 4.96 5.01
CA TRP A 29 -19.37 4.95 4.50
C TRP A 29 -20.15 3.67 4.85
N GLY A 30 -19.53 2.49 4.69
CA GLY A 30 -20.16 1.19 4.95
C GLY A 30 -20.36 0.82 6.43
N LYS A 31 -19.77 1.56 7.38
CA LYS A 31 -19.90 1.31 8.84
C LYS A 31 -20.73 2.40 9.53
N LYS A 32 -20.56 3.64 9.07
CA LYS A 32 -21.14 4.87 9.60
C LYS A 32 -22.65 4.84 9.86
N GLU A 33 -23.45 4.19 9.01
CA GLU A 33 -24.89 4.07 9.27
C GLU A 33 -25.21 3.19 10.49
N LYS A 34 -24.51 2.07 10.66
CA LYS A 34 -24.65 1.22 11.85
C LYS A 34 -24.20 1.98 13.10
N THR A 35 -23.05 2.63 13.04
CA THR A 35 -22.49 3.43 14.15
C THR A 35 -23.42 4.57 14.57
N LEU A 36 -24.03 5.29 13.63
CA LEU A 36 -24.99 6.34 13.97
C LEU A 36 -26.32 5.79 14.51
N LYS A 37 -26.71 4.55 14.19
CA LYS A 37 -27.87 3.89 14.82
C LYS A 37 -27.57 3.48 16.26
N GLU A 38 -26.42 2.85 16.51
CA GLU A 38 -25.96 2.49 17.86
C GLU A 38 -25.78 3.74 18.74
N ALA A 39 -25.21 4.82 18.20
CA ALA A 39 -25.10 6.10 18.88
C ALA A 39 -26.48 6.75 19.14
N GLN A 40 -27.45 6.63 18.22
CA GLN A 40 -28.82 7.11 18.44
C GLN A 40 -29.49 6.38 19.63
N GLU A 41 -29.32 5.07 19.72
CA GLU A 41 -29.87 4.24 20.79
C GLU A 41 -29.25 4.62 22.15
N ALA A 42 -27.92 4.79 22.22
CA ALA A 42 -27.21 5.28 23.40
C ALA A 42 -27.63 6.70 23.81
N LEU A 43 -27.67 7.65 22.87
CA LEU A 43 -28.08 9.04 23.11
C LEU A 43 -29.54 9.15 23.58
N ASN A 44 -30.43 8.27 23.12
CA ASN A 44 -31.81 8.25 23.58
C ASN A 44 -31.98 7.80 25.03
N GLY A 45 -31.03 7.01 25.56
CA GLY A 45 -30.94 6.71 27.00
C GLY A 45 -30.43 7.89 27.84
N HIS A 46 -29.86 8.93 27.22
CA HIS A 46 -29.31 10.08 27.95
C HIS A 46 -30.40 11.14 28.28
N PRO A 47 -30.46 11.68 29.52
CA PRO A 47 -31.55 12.58 29.95
C PRO A 47 -31.77 13.81 29.06
N VAL A 48 -30.71 14.32 28.43
CA VAL A 48 -30.74 15.49 27.55
C VAL A 48 -31.55 15.25 26.26
N PHE A 49 -31.79 14.00 25.86
CA PHE A 49 -32.58 13.65 24.67
C PHE A 49 -33.91 12.93 24.99
N ALA A 50 -34.01 12.26 26.15
CA ALA A 50 -35.25 11.67 26.67
C ALA A 50 -36.02 10.80 25.66
N GLY A 51 -35.32 9.96 24.89
CA GLY A 51 -35.91 9.09 23.87
C GLY A 51 -36.37 9.78 22.56
N GLN A 52 -36.20 11.10 22.42
CA GLN A 52 -36.77 11.87 21.30
C GLN A 52 -35.83 12.06 20.10
N LEU A 53 -34.57 11.61 20.16
CA LEU A 53 -33.61 11.76 19.06
C LEU A 53 -33.92 10.77 17.93
N LYS A 54 -34.33 11.30 16.76
CA LYS A 54 -34.58 10.53 15.53
C LYS A 54 -33.28 10.33 14.74
N LEU A 55 -33.11 9.15 14.12
CA LEU A 55 -31.91 8.80 13.35
C LEU A 55 -31.54 9.84 12.28
N ASN A 56 -32.52 10.32 11.52
CA ASN A 56 -32.28 11.31 10.46
C ASN A 56 -31.78 12.64 11.05
N THR A 57 -32.36 13.10 12.16
CA THR A 57 -31.91 14.30 12.88
C THR A 57 -30.49 14.15 13.42
N LEU A 58 -30.10 12.95 13.87
CA LEU A 58 -28.71 12.65 14.23
C LEU A 58 -27.79 12.65 13.00
N LYS A 59 -28.16 12.00 11.90
CA LYS A 59 -27.40 12.01 10.63
C LYS A 59 -27.18 13.43 10.09
N ASP A 60 -28.20 14.29 10.15
CA ASP A 60 -28.12 15.70 9.69
C ASP A 60 -27.23 16.56 10.60
N LYS A 61 -27.30 16.35 11.92
CA LYS A 61 -26.38 17.00 12.87
C LYS A 61 -24.95 16.51 12.69
N TRP A 62 -24.76 15.20 12.57
CA TRP A 62 -23.45 14.59 12.38
C TRP A 62 -22.78 15.08 11.09
N ARG A 63 -23.53 15.19 9.97
CA ARG A 63 -23.00 15.75 8.72
C ARG A 63 -22.51 17.20 8.86
N LYS A 64 -23.15 18.01 9.72
CA LYS A 64 -22.70 19.39 9.99
C LYS A 64 -21.42 19.42 10.83
N ILE A 65 -21.37 18.62 11.90
CA ILE A 65 -20.20 18.39 12.75
C ILE A 65 -19.01 17.94 11.88
N GLU A 66 -19.21 16.90 11.08
CA GLU A 66 -18.20 16.33 10.20
C GLU A 66 -17.68 17.34 9.17
N LYS A 67 -18.56 18.12 8.52
CA LYS A 67 -18.13 19.17 7.58
C LYS A 67 -17.30 20.25 8.27
N GLN A 68 -17.66 20.67 9.48
CA GLN A 68 -16.87 21.64 10.25
C GLN A 68 -15.52 21.05 10.68
N ALA A 69 -15.47 19.78 11.11
CA ALA A 69 -14.22 19.09 11.41
C ALA A 69 -13.31 18.95 10.18
N GLU A 70 -13.89 18.74 9.00
CA GLU A 70 -13.16 18.75 7.73
C GLU A 70 -12.62 20.15 7.36
N GLU A 71 -13.41 21.21 7.55
CA GLU A 71 -12.98 22.61 7.36
C GLU A 71 -11.85 23.01 8.34
N ILE A 72 -11.82 22.42 9.53
CA ILE A 72 -10.73 22.57 10.51
C ILE A 72 -9.49 21.78 10.08
N ALA A 73 -9.64 20.50 9.77
CA ALA A 73 -8.54 19.62 9.35
C ALA A 73 -7.83 20.13 8.08
N ASN A 74 -8.59 20.61 7.10
CA ASN A 74 -8.07 21.19 5.86
C ASN A 74 -7.56 22.63 6.05
N GLY A 75 -8.18 23.41 6.95
CA GLY A 75 -7.90 24.84 7.15
C GLY A 75 -6.79 25.18 8.15
N GLY A 76 -6.30 24.18 8.90
CA GLY A 76 -5.28 24.32 9.94
C GLY A 76 -5.87 24.70 11.30
N GLU A 77 -5.68 23.83 12.28
CA GLU A 77 -6.23 23.96 13.65
C GLU A 77 -5.88 25.31 14.32
N GLU A 78 -4.65 25.79 14.17
CA GLU A 78 -4.22 27.10 14.69
C GLU A 78 -5.14 28.26 14.30
N LYS A 79 -5.68 28.26 13.08
CA LYS A 79 -6.56 29.33 12.58
C LYS A 79 -7.86 29.34 13.38
N TRP A 80 -8.41 28.16 13.67
CA TRP A 80 -9.65 27.99 14.41
C TRP A 80 -9.48 28.20 15.91
N VAL A 81 -8.36 27.72 16.48
CA VAL A 81 -7.93 28.05 17.86
C VAL A 81 -7.87 29.57 18.06
N LYS A 82 -7.17 30.30 17.18
CA LYS A 82 -7.07 31.77 17.23
C LYS A 82 -8.44 32.44 17.06
N LEU A 83 -9.27 32.00 16.11
CA LEU A 83 -10.62 32.52 15.91
C LEU A 83 -11.52 32.37 17.15
N TRP A 84 -11.43 31.24 17.86
CA TRP A 84 -12.23 30.97 19.06
C TRP A 84 -11.65 31.58 20.35
N GLN A 85 -10.34 31.79 20.42
CA GLN A 85 -9.66 32.45 21.55
C GLN A 85 -9.66 33.98 21.46
N ASN A 86 -10.14 34.60 20.38
CA ASN A 86 -10.22 36.06 20.19
C ASN A 86 -11.03 36.82 21.26
N GLY A 87 -11.74 36.14 22.17
CA GLY A 87 -12.40 36.72 23.34
C GLY A 87 -11.58 36.67 24.65
N GLY A 88 -10.36 36.11 24.65
CA GLY A 88 -9.51 35.95 25.84
C GLY A 88 -9.96 34.87 26.84
N GLY A 89 -11.02 34.12 26.53
CA GLY A 89 -11.51 33.01 27.34
C GLY A 89 -10.96 31.65 26.91
N GLU A 90 -11.18 30.64 27.76
CA GLU A 90 -10.85 29.24 27.46
C GLU A 90 -11.68 28.70 26.28
N LEU A 91 -11.13 27.72 25.56
CA LEU A 91 -11.86 27.01 24.51
C LEU A 91 -13.03 26.23 25.13
N SER A 92 -14.27 26.55 24.72
CA SER A 92 -15.47 25.77 25.04
C SER A 92 -15.25 24.27 24.76
N GLU A 93 -15.84 23.40 25.59
CA GLU A 93 -15.80 21.93 25.43
C GLU A 93 -16.19 21.51 24.00
N MET A 94 -17.16 22.19 23.39
CA MET A 94 -17.53 21.94 22.00
C MET A 94 -16.40 22.25 21.01
N HIS A 95 -15.63 23.32 21.22
CA HIS A 95 -14.49 23.66 20.37
C HIS A 95 -13.33 22.68 20.55
N GLN A 96 -13.07 22.21 21.78
CA GLN A 96 -12.06 21.19 22.06
C GLN A 96 -12.39 19.87 21.34
N LEU A 97 -13.61 19.37 21.50
CA LEU A 97 -14.09 18.16 20.82
C LEU A 97 -14.07 18.28 19.28
N MET A 98 -14.33 19.48 18.75
CA MET A 98 -14.23 19.75 17.31
C MET A 98 -12.79 19.73 16.77
N LEU A 99 -11.80 20.15 17.57
CA LEU A 99 -10.37 20.03 17.24
C LEU A 99 -9.93 18.55 17.28
N ASP A 100 -10.28 17.82 18.35
CA ASP A 100 -9.98 16.38 18.47
C ASP A 100 -10.57 15.57 17.30
N LEU A 101 -11.80 15.88 16.88
CA LEU A 101 -12.45 15.24 15.75
C LEU A 101 -11.77 15.57 14.41
N ALA A 102 -11.32 16.82 14.23
CA ALA A 102 -10.56 17.25 13.06
C ALA A 102 -9.19 16.57 12.99
N GLY A 103 -8.48 16.49 14.13
CA GLY A 103 -7.19 15.80 14.25
C GLY A 103 -7.29 14.30 13.93
N ARG A 104 -8.32 13.61 14.45
CA ARG A 104 -8.63 12.21 14.09
C ARG A 104 -8.94 12.06 12.60
N MET A 105 -9.77 12.93 12.02
CA MET A 105 -10.10 12.88 10.60
C MET A 105 -8.85 13.09 9.73
N LYS A 106 -7.98 14.03 10.10
CA LYS A 106 -6.70 14.27 9.44
C LYS A 106 -5.78 13.06 9.54
N ALA A 107 -5.56 12.51 10.75
CA ALA A 107 -4.74 11.31 10.94
C ALA A 107 -5.24 10.11 10.11
N MET A 108 -6.56 9.96 9.94
CA MET A 108 -7.18 8.93 9.10
C MET A 108 -6.97 9.17 7.60
N LYS A 109 -7.01 10.43 7.14
CA LYS A 109 -6.62 10.82 5.77
C LYS A 109 -5.13 10.58 5.52
N ASP A 110 -4.25 11.13 6.37
CA ASP A 110 -2.78 11.02 6.31
C ASP A 110 -2.31 9.56 6.39
N ARG A 111 -3.08 8.67 7.02
CA ARG A 111 -2.86 7.22 7.03
C ARG A 111 -3.23 6.59 5.69
N LYS A 112 -4.44 6.86 5.17
CA LYS A 112 -4.90 6.30 3.89
C LYS A 112 -4.11 6.81 2.68
N GLU A 113 -3.50 7.98 2.78
CA GLU A 113 -2.56 8.48 1.77
C GLU A 113 -1.18 7.81 1.85
N ARG A 114 -0.72 7.39 3.05
CA ARG A 114 0.46 6.54 3.19
C ARG A 114 0.20 5.14 2.67
N GLU A 115 -0.86 4.47 3.13
CA GLU A 115 -1.23 3.12 2.69
C GLU A 115 -1.39 3.01 1.15
N LYS A 116 -1.79 4.10 0.48
CA LYS A 116 -1.80 4.20 -1.00
C LYS A 116 -0.42 4.35 -1.64
N ARG A 117 0.46 5.17 -1.07
CA ARG A 117 1.83 5.35 -1.57
C ARG A 117 2.66 4.09 -1.35
N ASP A 118 2.59 3.52 -0.14
CA ASP A 118 3.26 2.28 0.21
C ASP A 118 2.88 1.15 -0.79
N ALA A 119 1.58 1.01 -1.11
CA ALA A 119 1.10 0.04 -2.10
C ALA A 119 1.51 0.36 -3.56
N GLN A 120 1.58 1.65 -3.93
CA GLN A 120 2.04 2.06 -5.26
C GLN A 120 3.55 1.86 -5.43
N ASP A 121 4.33 2.07 -4.37
CA ASP A 121 5.77 1.84 -4.34
C ASP A 121 6.08 0.33 -4.36
N GLU A 122 5.28 -0.51 -3.68
CA GLU A 122 5.33 -1.98 -3.84
C GLU A 122 5.02 -2.42 -5.29
N GLU A 123 4.03 -1.81 -5.96
CA GLU A 123 3.72 -2.09 -7.38
C GLU A 123 4.86 -1.66 -8.32
N ASN A 124 5.44 -0.49 -8.10
CA ASN A 124 6.58 0.03 -8.88
C ASN A 124 7.82 -0.87 -8.73
N ASP A 125 8.16 -1.28 -7.51
CA ASP A 125 9.28 -2.17 -7.19
C ASP A 125 9.08 -3.57 -7.79
N ALA A 126 7.86 -4.13 -7.72
CA ALA A 126 7.51 -5.37 -8.40
C ALA A 126 7.68 -5.26 -9.94
N ARG A 127 7.28 -4.13 -10.53
CA ARG A 127 7.43 -3.84 -11.96
C ARG A 127 8.89 -3.66 -12.38
N GLU A 128 9.72 -2.98 -11.57
CA GLU A 128 11.15 -2.82 -11.83
C GLU A 128 11.87 -4.18 -11.78
N ARG A 129 11.58 -5.02 -10.78
CA ARG A 129 12.11 -6.39 -10.72
C ARG A 129 11.72 -7.22 -11.93
N LEU A 130 10.46 -7.14 -12.38
CA LEU A 130 10.00 -7.84 -13.58
C LEU A 130 10.74 -7.35 -14.84
N GLN A 131 10.90 -6.03 -15.00
CA GLN A 131 11.63 -5.46 -16.12
C GLN A 131 13.12 -5.86 -16.12
N GLY A 132 13.78 -5.88 -14.95
CA GLY A 132 15.14 -6.39 -14.80
C GLY A 132 15.28 -7.89 -15.09
N ALA A 133 14.29 -8.70 -14.71
CA ALA A 133 14.23 -10.13 -15.06
C ALA A 133 14.05 -10.33 -16.57
N MET A 134 13.20 -9.54 -17.23
CA MET A 134 13.04 -9.56 -18.69
C MET A 134 14.32 -9.14 -19.42
N GLU A 135 14.98 -8.05 -18.98
CA GLU A 135 16.19 -7.55 -19.63
C GLU A 135 17.38 -8.51 -19.45
N THR A 136 17.54 -9.10 -18.26
CA THR A 136 18.58 -10.13 -18.03
C THR A 136 18.29 -11.43 -18.78
N THR A 137 17.02 -11.80 -18.97
CA THR A 137 16.63 -12.93 -19.83
C THR A 137 16.92 -12.65 -21.30
N ALA A 138 16.54 -11.47 -21.82
CA ALA A 138 16.84 -11.07 -23.19
C ALA A 138 18.36 -11.04 -23.47
N LYS A 139 19.17 -10.53 -22.53
CA LYS A 139 20.65 -10.55 -22.57
C LYS A 139 21.21 -11.98 -22.60
N ARG A 140 20.63 -12.93 -21.85
CA ARG A 140 21.02 -14.36 -21.89
C ARG A 140 20.60 -15.05 -23.19
N CYS A 141 19.44 -14.70 -23.74
CA CYS A 141 18.90 -15.28 -24.97
C CYS A 141 19.41 -14.60 -26.26
N GLY A 142 20.27 -13.58 -26.17
CA GLY A 142 20.85 -12.88 -27.32
C GLY A 142 19.87 -11.95 -28.07
N TYR A 143 18.70 -11.65 -27.49
CA TYR A 143 17.69 -10.80 -28.11
C TYR A 143 17.99 -9.31 -27.86
N ASN A 144 18.44 -8.60 -28.91
CA ASN A 144 18.53 -7.15 -28.91
C ASN A 144 17.12 -6.53 -29.02
N ILE A 145 16.54 -6.13 -27.88
CA ILE A 145 15.19 -5.55 -27.77
C ILE A 145 14.99 -4.32 -28.69
N ALA A 146 16.07 -3.59 -29.00
CA ALA A 146 16.06 -2.40 -29.85
C ALA A 146 15.51 -2.59 -31.28
N ALA A 147 15.27 -3.83 -31.72
CA ALA A 147 14.81 -4.15 -33.08
C ALA A 147 13.28 -4.31 -33.25
N GLN A 148 12.47 -4.24 -32.18
CA GLN A 148 11.02 -4.51 -32.26
C GLN A 148 10.10 -3.33 -31.91
N THR A 149 10.61 -2.22 -31.39
CA THR A 149 9.80 -1.06 -30.99
C THR A 149 9.09 -0.36 -32.16
N GLU A 150 9.49 -0.61 -33.41
CA GLU A 150 8.90 0.01 -34.62
C GLU A 150 7.83 -0.86 -35.31
N GLN A 151 7.55 -2.10 -34.87
CA GLN A 151 6.62 -3.02 -35.57
C GLN A 151 5.22 -3.16 -34.95
N CYS A 152 4.84 -2.32 -33.98
CA CYS A 152 3.51 -2.36 -33.35
C CYS A 152 2.60 -1.14 -33.66
N LEU A 153 2.99 -0.23 -34.57
CA LEU A 153 2.22 0.97 -34.90
C LEU A 153 2.18 1.30 -36.41
N THR A 154 1.68 0.36 -37.22
CA THR A 154 1.16 0.65 -38.57
C THR A 154 -0.23 0.02 -38.76
N PRO A 155 -1.29 0.81 -39.06
CA PRO A 155 -2.60 0.25 -39.40
C PRO A 155 -2.58 -0.37 -40.81
N SER A 156 -3.46 -1.34 -41.03
CA SER A 156 -3.57 -2.06 -42.30
C SER A 156 -3.97 -1.12 -43.46
N PRO A 157 -3.25 -1.12 -44.60
CA PRO A 157 -3.71 -0.45 -45.81
C PRO A 157 -4.70 -1.36 -46.57
N GLU A 158 -5.92 -0.87 -46.79
CA GLU A 158 -6.80 -1.39 -47.85
C GLU A 158 -6.32 -0.90 -49.23
N PRO A 159 -6.60 -1.63 -50.32
CA PRO A 159 -6.08 -1.30 -51.65
C PRO A 159 -6.69 -0.01 -52.22
N VAL A 160 -5.85 0.80 -52.86
CA VAL A 160 -6.24 2.03 -53.55
C VAL A 160 -6.21 1.79 -55.07
N ASP A 161 -7.26 2.23 -55.76
CA ASP A 161 -7.26 2.49 -57.21
C ASP A 161 -7.57 3.99 -57.45
N PRO A 162 -7.13 4.61 -58.56
CA PRO A 162 -6.67 6.01 -58.53
C PRO A 162 -7.55 7.02 -59.27
N SER A 163 -7.40 8.31 -58.92
CA SER A 163 -7.65 9.43 -59.84
C SER A 163 -6.79 10.66 -59.55
N SER A 164 -5.90 10.98 -60.50
CA SER A 164 -5.57 12.32 -61.05
C SER A 164 -5.28 13.55 -60.16
N GLU A 165 -4.10 14.16 -60.40
CA GLU A 165 -3.85 15.64 -60.57
C GLU A 165 -4.04 16.57 -59.34
N GLU A 166 -3.31 17.67 -59.09
CA GLU A 166 -2.11 18.35 -59.65
C GLU A 166 -1.19 18.78 -58.47
N ASP A 167 0.00 19.39 -58.59
CA ASP A 167 1.20 19.23 -59.44
C ASP A 167 2.32 20.16 -58.86
N ASN A 168 3.53 20.14 -59.44
CA ASN A 168 4.69 21.04 -59.23
C ASN A 168 5.46 20.94 -57.89
N SER A 169 6.76 21.25 -57.78
CA SER A 169 7.93 21.31 -58.68
C SER A 169 9.08 21.92 -57.83
N VAL A 170 10.11 21.14 -57.44
CA VAL A 170 11.52 21.25 -57.91
C VAL A 170 12.11 22.69 -57.83
N GLN A 171 13.23 22.99 -57.14
CA GLN A 171 14.62 22.48 -57.29
C GLN A 171 15.46 22.95 -56.04
N LYS A 172 16.15 22.12 -55.24
CA LYS A 172 17.42 21.36 -55.39
C LYS A 172 18.74 22.18 -55.35
N THR A 173 19.73 21.67 -54.60
CA THR A 173 21.21 21.89 -54.56
C THR A 173 21.78 22.60 -53.29
N ARG A 174 23.00 22.30 -52.75
CA ARG A 174 24.06 21.29 -53.02
C ARG A 174 25.09 21.17 -51.86
N LYS A 175 25.53 19.95 -51.49
CA LYS A 175 26.89 19.50 -50.97
C LYS A 175 27.52 20.26 -49.75
N LYS A 176 28.53 19.75 -49.02
CA LYS A 176 29.59 18.73 -49.24
C LYS A 176 30.01 18.01 -47.92
N ASN A 177 30.97 17.07 -48.01
CA ASN A 177 31.43 16.11 -46.97
C ASN A 177 32.64 16.59 -46.11
N GLU A 178 33.16 15.67 -45.26
CA GLU A 178 34.53 15.56 -44.68
C GLU A 178 34.71 16.09 -43.22
N GLN A 179 35.52 15.53 -42.30
CA GLN A 179 36.35 14.29 -42.24
C GLN A 179 36.81 13.95 -40.77
N GLY A 180 37.23 12.70 -40.51
CA GLY A 180 38.09 12.29 -39.35
C GLY A 180 37.41 12.04 -37.98
N GLY A 181 37.99 11.30 -37.02
CA GLY A 181 39.16 10.39 -37.07
C GLY A 181 39.94 10.26 -35.73
N SER A 182 40.15 9.05 -35.20
CA SER A 182 41.12 8.76 -34.11
C SER A 182 41.46 7.26 -34.01
N TYR A 183 42.47 6.87 -33.21
CA TYR A 183 43.21 5.60 -33.32
C TYR A 183 43.39 4.84 -31.99
N GLY A 184 43.57 3.51 -32.05
CA GLY A 184 44.03 2.68 -30.91
C GLY A 184 44.38 1.24 -31.31
N ARG A 185 45.59 0.76 -31.00
CA ARG A 185 46.06 -0.63 -31.22
C ARG A 185 46.03 -1.44 -29.90
N GLY A 186 45.90 -2.77 -29.97
CA GLY A 186 46.16 -3.64 -28.81
C GLY A 186 45.98 -5.14 -29.07
N THR A 187 47.01 -5.83 -29.56
CA THR A 187 47.02 -7.31 -29.72
C THR A 187 47.74 -8.01 -28.56
N SER A 188 47.22 -9.13 -28.07
CA SER A 188 48.04 -10.28 -27.64
C SER A 188 47.20 -11.55 -27.43
N CYS A 189 47.83 -12.72 -27.50
CA CYS A 189 47.18 -14.03 -27.45
C CYS A 189 47.55 -14.79 -26.18
N GLY A 190 46.55 -15.22 -25.39
CA GLY A 190 46.73 -16.00 -24.15
C GLY A 190 46.36 -17.47 -24.31
N LEU A 191 47.24 -18.28 -24.91
CA LEU A 191 47.06 -19.73 -25.07
C LEU A 191 47.71 -20.55 -23.93
N GLN A 192 47.20 -21.78 -23.74
CA GLN A 192 47.63 -22.92 -22.87
C GLN A 192 46.64 -23.22 -21.72
N LYS A 193 46.37 -24.47 -21.30
CA LYS A 193 46.69 -25.83 -21.77
C LYS A 193 45.65 -26.81 -21.16
N ARG A 194 45.31 -27.99 -21.73
CA ARG A 194 45.77 -28.60 -22.99
C ARG A 194 44.60 -29.10 -23.89
N ALA A 195 44.12 -30.34 -24.03
CA ALA A 195 44.46 -31.67 -23.49
C ALA A 195 44.78 -32.69 -24.63
N LYS A 196 43.90 -33.67 -24.90
CA LYS A 196 43.91 -34.64 -26.01
C LYS A 196 42.49 -35.20 -26.25
N GLN A 197 42.10 -35.42 -27.51
CA GLN A 197 41.22 -36.53 -27.91
C GLN A 197 42.05 -37.46 -28.79
N ASP A 198 41.82 -38.78 -28.71
CA ASP A 198 42.54 -39.77 -29.51
C ASP A 198 41.85 -40.02 -30.87
N PRO A 199 42.59 -40.07 -31.99
CA PRO A 199 42.03 -40.28 -33.33
C PRO A 199 41.80 -41.78 -33.61
N ALA A 200 40.88 -42.39 -32.87
CA ALA A 200 40.52 -43.79 -33.04
C ALA A 200 39.27 -43.97 -33.95
N LEU A 201 39.34 -44.97 -34.84
CA LEU A 201 38.24 -45.55 -35.62
C LEU A 201 37.59 -44.65 -36.71
N TYR A 202 38.28 -44.52 -37.84
CA TYR A 202 37.62 -44.50 -39.15
C TYR A 202 36.96 -45.87 -39.44
N PRO A 203 35.68 -45.94 -39.82
CA PRO A 203 35.15 -47.02 -40.64
C PRO A 203 35.11 -46.57 -42.11
N ASN A 204 36.06 -47.03 -42.92
CA ASN A 204 36.11 -46.71 -44.35
C ASN A 204 35.10 -47.58 -45.14
N GLY A 205 33.83 -47.17 -45.16
CA GLY A 205 32.70 -47.96 -45.69
C GLY A 205 32.13 -47.46 -47.03
N LYS A 206 32.20 -48.29 -48.08
CA LYS A 206 31.65 -47.98 -49.41
C LYS A 206 30.13 -48.23 -49.48
N GLY A 207 29.33 -47.16 -49.42
CA GLY A 207 27.89 -47.19 -49.75
C GLY A 207 26.99 -47.91 -48.72
N PRO A 208 25.68 -48.09 -49.01
CA PRO A 208 25.02 -47.96 -50.31
C PRO A 208 24.19 -46.67 -50.49
N ASN A 209 23.81 -46.41 -51.75
CA ASN A 209 22.88 -45.35 -52.15
C ASN A 209 21.47 -45.58 -51.53
N ARG A 210 21.17 -44.91 -50.41
CA ARG A 210 19.80 -44.86 -49.86
C ARG A 210 19.05 -43.66 -50.43
N LYS A 211 18.02 -43.98 -51.23
CA LYS A 211 17.08 -43.04 -51.82
C LYS A 211 16.40 -42.18 -50.74
N SER A 212 16.32 -40.88 -50.98
CA SER A 212 15.26 -39.97 -50.54
C SER A 212 14.51 -40.36 -49.24
N GLY A 213 15.04 -39.96 -48.08
CA GLY A 213 14.18 -39.71 -46.93
C GLY A 213 13.25 -38.53 -47.24
N SER A 214 11.95 -38.67 -47.02
CA SER A 214 10.99 -37.60 -47.29
C SER A 214 11.18 -36.44 -46.32
N PRO A 215 11.26 -35.17 -46.77
CA PRO A 215 11.49 -34.01 -45.90
C PRO A 215 10.48 -33.81 -44.76
N SER A 216 9.31 -34.46 -44.84
CA SER A 216 8.30 -34.46 -43.78
C SER A 216 8.76 -35.19 -42.51
N SER A 217 9.63 -36.21 -42.60
CA SER A 217 10.05 -37.01 -41.44
C SER A 217 10.88 -36.19 -40.46
N ASP A 218 11.87 -35.46 -40.96
CA ASP A 218 12.77 -34.63 -40.14
C ASP A 218 12.02 -33.40 -39.60
N HIS A 219 11.04 -32.88 -40.35
CA HIS A 219 10.17 -31.80 -39.90
C HIS A 219 9.27 -32.24 -38.72
N VAL A 220 8.65 -33.42 -38.78
CA VAL A 220 7.85 -33.97 -37.67
C VAL A 220 8.72 -34.21 -36.43
N ALA A 221 9.92 -34.76 -36.59
CA ALA A 221 10.87 -34.93 -35.48
C ALA A 221 11.25 -33.58 -34.85
N GLY A 222 11.43 -32.53 -35.66
CA GLY A 222 11.67 -31.16 -35.21
C GLY A 222 10.50 -30.55 -34.44
N VAL A 223 9.26 -30.76 -34.89
CA VAL A 223 8.04 -30.28 -34.20
C VAL A 223 7.86 -30.97 -32.85
N LEU A 224 8.01 -32.30 -32.79
CA LEU A 224 7.95 -33.05 -31.52
C LEU A 224 9.04 -32.56 -30.55
N SER A 225 10.27 -32.38 -31.03
CA SER A 225 11.38 -31.84 -30.23
C SER A 225 11.18 -30.39 -29.75
N GLN A 226 10.27 -29.63 -30.36
CA GLN A 226 9.83 -28.31 -29.88
C GLN A 226 8.68 -28.44 -28.87
N GLN A 227 7.75 -29.36 -29.10
CA GLN A 227 6.65 -29.64 -28.19
C GLN A 227 7.15 -30.11 -26.82
N ASP A 228 8.08 -31.07 -26.79
CA ASP A 228 8.66 -31.59 -25.53
C ASP A 228 9.31 -30.45 -24.70
N ARG A 229 10.08 -29.58 -25.36
CA ARG A 229 10.69 -28.39 -24.73
C ARG A 229 9.68 -27.38 -24.21
N LEU A 230 8.51 -27.24 -24.86
CA LEU A 230 7.43 -26.38 -24.38
C LEU A 230 6.70 -27.00 -23.18
N CYS A 231 6.61 -28.33 -23.12
CA CYS A 231 6.14 -29.05 -21.94
C CYS A 231 7.12 -28.87 -20.76
N ASP A 232 8.42 -29.08 -20.95
CA ASP A 232 9.45 -28.83 -19.93
C ASP A 232 9.38 -27.38 -19.38
N LEU A 233 9.18 -26.40 -20.27
CA LEU A 233 9.06 -24.99 -19.91
C LEU A 233 7.77 -24.69 -19.12
N LEU A 234 6.66 -25.33 -19.49
CA LEU A 234 5.38 -25.21 -18.78
C LEU A 234 5.44 -25.85 -17.38
N GLU A 235 6.03 -27.04 -17.25
CA GLU A 235 6.17 -27.72 -15.96
C GLU A 235 7.10 -26.95 -15.02
N SER A 236 8.22 -26.44 -15.53
CA SER A 236 9.13 -25.61 -14.73
C SER A 236 8.54 -24.24 -14.38
N SER A 237 7.72 -23.62 -15.24
CA SER A 237 6.93 -22.43 -14.88
C SER A 237 5.96 -22.75 -13.74
N GLN A 238 5.13 -23.79 -13.88
CA GLN A 238 4.17 -24.16 -12.84
C GLN A 238 4.84 -24.55 -11.51
N ALA A 239 6.04 -25.13 -11.54
CA ALA A 239 6.82 -25.40 -10.34
C ALA A 239 7.26 -24.11 -9.64
N ASN A 240 7.72 -23.10 -10.41
CA ASN A 240 8.05 -21.77 -9.88
C ASN A 240 6.81 -21.05 -9.33
N ASP A 241 5.69 -21.07 -10.04
CA ASP A 241 4.44 -20.44 -9.60
C ASP A 241 3.95 -21.01 -8.25
N ARG A 242 4.03 -22.34 -8.08
CA ARG A 242 3.74 -23.02 -6.82
C ARG A 242 4.71 -22.59 -5.70
N ALA A 243 6.00 -22.50 -5.99
CA ALA A 243 7.00 -22.07 -5.02
C ALA A 243 6.82 -20.60 -4.58
N VAL A 244 6.47 -19.70 -5.50
CA VAL A 244 6.14 -18.30 -5.20
C VAL A 244 4.90 -18.21 -4.32
N MET A 245 3.83 -18.95 -4.64
CA MET A 245 2.62 -19.01 -3.83
C MET A 245 2.87 -19.58 -2.41
N GLU A 246 3.73 -20.60 -2.29
CA GLU A 246 4.12 -21.16 -0.99
C GLU A 246 4.94 -20.16 -0.15
N GLN A 247 5.88 -19.43 -0.76
CA GLN A 247 6.64 -18.38 -0.08
C GLN A 247 5.74 -17.22 0.37
N PHE A 248 4.81 -16.78 -0.48
CA PHE A 248 3.85 -15.73 -0.16
C PHE A 248 2.92 -16.15 1.00
N GLY A 249 2.44 -17.40 1.00
CA GLY A 249 1.68 -17.96 2.12
C GLY A 249 2.47 -17.94 3.44
N LYS A 250 3.72 -18.39 3.43
CA LYS A 250 4.61 -18.34 4.61
C LYS A 250 4.86 -16.91 5.09
N ALA A 251 5.05 -15.96 4.17
CA ALA A 251 5.22 -14.54 4.51
C ALA A 251 3.98 -13.93 5.17
N GLN A 252 2.76 -14.29 4.74
CA GLN A 252 1.53 -13.84 5.40
C GLN A 252 1.39 -14.40 6.82
N VAL A 253 1.71 -15.68 7.04
CA VAL A 253 1.68 -16.29 8.39
C VAL A 253 2.65 -15.57 9.34
N LEU A 254 3.91 -15.37 8.91
CA LEU A 254 4.93 -14.67 9.71
C LEU A 254 4.52 -13.21 10.01
N LYS A 255 3.84 -12.53 9.07
CA LYS A 255 3.30 -11.17 9.29
C LYS A 255 2.20 -11.17 10.36
N ALA A 256 1.28 -12.13 10.29
CA ALA A 256 0.22 -12.27 11.29
C ALA A 256 0.76 -12.62 12.69
N GLU A 257 1.78 -13.49 12.78
CA GLU A 257 2.48 -13.80 14.04
C GLU A 257 3.17 -12.55 14.62
N ALA A 258 3.85 -11.76 13.79
CA ALA A 258 4.49 -10.51 14.21
C ALA A 258 3.48 -9.47 14.73
N ASP A 259 2.32 -9.32 14.07
CA ASP A 259 1.24 -8.43 14.53
C ASP A 259 0.63 -8.90 15.87
N ILE A 260 0.49 -10.22 16.09
CA ILE A 260 0.06 -10.80 17.38
C ILE A 260 1.08 -10.49 18.49
N ILE A 261 2.37 -10.73 18.23
CA ILE A 261 3.46 -10.45 19.19
C ILE A 261 3.49 -8.96 19.56
N LYS A 262 3.35 -8.07 18.57
CA LYS A 262 3.27 -6.62 18.77
C LYS A 262 2.07 -6.23 19.65
N ALA A 263 0.89 -6.78 19.36
CA ALA A 263 -0.31 -6.53 20.18
C ALA A 263 -0.18 -7.05 21.62
N GLN A 264 0.55 -8.14 21.84
CA GLN A 264 0.89 -8.62 23.20
C GLN A 264 1.86 -7.67 23.92
N ALA A 265 2.92 -7.21 23.23
CA ALA A 265 3.88 -6.25 23.79
C ALA A 265 3.22 -4.91 24.16
N GLU A 266 2.28 -4.41 23.34
CA GLU A 266 1.49 -3.21 23.64
C GLU A 266 0.59 -3.39 24.87
N ARG A 267 -0.03 -4.57 25.05
CA ARG A 267 -0.80 -4.91 26.27
C ARG A 267 0.08 -4.91 27.52
N ILE A 268 1.23 -5.60 27.49
CA ILE A 268 2.18 -5.66 28.61
C ILE A 268 2.67 -4.26 28.99
N LYS A 269 2.97 -3.41 27.99
CA LYS A 269 3.37 -2.01 28.21
C LYS A 269 2.25 -1.18 28.83
N ALA A 270 1.00 -1.35 28.38
CA ALA A 270 -0.16 -0.67 28.97
C ALA A 270 -0.44 -1.13 30.41
N GLU A 271 -0.27 -2.41 30.71
CA GLU A 271 -0.39 -2.99 32.05
C GLU A 271 0.71 -2.47 32.99
N ALA A 272 1.98 -2.52 32.58
CA ALA A 272 3.08 -1.92 33.34
C ALA A 272 2.86 -0.43 33.62
N THR A 273 2.29 0.32 32.67
CA THR A 273 1.93 1.74 32.84
C THR A 273 0.80 1.94 33.87
N ARG A 274 -0.17 1.01 33.96
CA ARG A 274 -1.20 1.03 35.00
C ARG A 274 -0.62 0.71 36.37
N SER A 275 0.20 -0.33 36.46
CA SER A 275 0.86 -0.73 37.71
C SER A 275 1.78 0.35 38.26
N GLN A 276 2.53 1.04 37.40
CA GLN A 276 3.35 2.20 37.80
C GLN A 276 2.46 3.32 38.39
N ARG A 277 1.39 3.72 37.69
CA ARG A 277 0.46 4.75 38.18
C ARG A 277 -0.22 4.36 39.51
N ALA A 278 -0.49 3.08 39.72
CA ALA A 278 -1.02 2.57 40.98
C ALA A 278 0.02 2.70 42.11
N ALA A 279 1.28 2.32 41.85
CA ALA A 279 2.38 2.50 42.80
C ALA A 279 2.66 3.97 43.11
N ASP A 280 2.68 4.85 42.09
CA ASP A 280 2.85 6.30 42.25
C ASP A 280 1.73 6.90 43.13
N ALA A 281 0.48 6.47 42.93
CA ALA A 281 -0.65 6.88 43.76
C ALA A 281 -0.54 6.36 45.20
N MET A 282 -0.16 5.09 45.41
CA MET A 282 0.07 4.52 46.75
C MET A 282 1.19 5.27 47.49
N ASN A 283 2.30 5.57 46.81
CA ASN A 283 3.39 6.36 47.36
C ASN A 283 2.95 7.79 47.73
N ALA A 284 2.10 8.42 46.93
CA ALA A 284 1.51 9.71 47.25
C ALA A 284 0.56 9.66 48.46
N PHE A 285 -0.24 8.58 48.61
CA PHE A 285 -1.07 8.37 49.81
C PHE A 285 -0.23 8.17 51.08
N LEU A 286 0.84 7.38 51.02
CA LEU A 286 1.77 7.21 52.16
C LEU A 286 2.43 8.55 52.53
N ALA A 287 2.90 9.33 51.54
CA ALA A 287 3.49 10.64 51.77
C ALA A 287 2.49 11.69 52.32
N LEU A 288 1.17 11.46 52.24
CA LEU A 288 0.14 12.27 52.89
C LEU A 288 -0.15 11.79 54.32
N HIS A 289 -0.18 10.47 54.54
CA HIS A 289 -0.28 9.86 55.88
C HIS A 289 0.83 10.36 56.81
N ASP A 290 2.08 10.32 56.34
CA ASP A 290 3.26 10.70 57.12
C ASP A 290 3.34 12.21 57.42
N ARG A 291 2.52 13.01 56.73
CA ARG A 291 2.31 14.45 57.00
C ARG A 291 1.18 14.71 58.00
N GLY A 292 0.59 13.68 58.60
CA GLY A 292 -0.51 13.80 59.55
C GLY A 292 -1.86 14.16 58.91
N VAL A 293 -2.01 14.00 57.59
CA VAL A 293 -3.31 14.20 56.92
C VAL A 293 -4.19 12.99 57.26
N ASN A 294 -5.32 13.23 57.93
CA ASN A 294 -6.18 12.17 58.43
C ASN A 294 -6.88 11.42 57.27
N ILE A 295 -6.40 10.20 56.96
CA ILE A 295 -6.92 9.38 55.86
C ILE A 295 -8.20 8.66 56.30
N PRO A 296 -9.30 8.70 55.52
CA PRO A 296 -10.52 7.94 55.83
C PRO A 296 -10.27 6.44 56.05
N ASP A 297 -10.83 5.89 57.13
CA ASP A 297 -10.60 4.50 57.58
C ASP A 297 -10.81 3.44 56.51
N TYR A 298 -11.72 3.66 55.55
CA TYR A 298 -11.98 2.71 54.47
C TYR A 298 -10.80 2.59 53.49
N LEU A 299 -10.04 3.67 53.26
CA LEU A 299 -8.81 3.63 52.47
C LEU A 299 -7.69 2.95 53.27
N VAL A 300 -7.60 3.23 54.58
CA VAL A 300 -6.63 2.58 55.48
C VAL A 300 -6.85 1.08 55.55
N LYS A 301 -8.10 0.61 55.55
CA LYS A 301 -8.43 -0.82 55.46
C LYS A 301 -8.01 -1.45 54.13
N MET A 302 -8.27 -0.80 52.99
CA MET A 302 -7.80 -1.32 51.70
C MET A 302 -6.26 -1.36 51.60
N LEU A 303 -5.56 -0.38 52.18
CA LEU A 303 -4.09 -0.32 52.18
C LEU A 303 -3.42 -1.34 53.10
N LYS A 304 -4.09 -1.77 54.19
CA LYS A 304 -3.56 -2.79 55.10
C LYS A 304 -3.78 -4.23 54.62
N GLY A 305 -4.56 -4.41 53.56
CA GLY A 305 -5.04 -5.71 53.11
C GLY A 305 -6.23 -6.21 53.92
N ASN A 306 -7.14 -6.91 53.25
CA ASN A 306 -7.97 -7.90 53.92
C ASN A 306 -7.20 -9.23 53.82
N ASP A 307 -7.06 -9.92 54.96
CA ASP A 307 -6.94 -11.39 54.99
C ASP A 307 -8.29 -12.04 54.56
#